data_AF-A0A7C3EL43-F1
#
_entry.id   AF-A0A7C3EL43-F1
#
_cell.length_a   1.000
_cell.length_b   1.000
_cell.length_c   1.000
_cell.angle_alpha   90.00
_cell.angle_beta   90.00
_cell.angle_gamma   90.00
#
_symmetry.space_group_name_H-M   'P 1'
#
loop_
_entity.id
_entity.type
_entity.pdbx_description
1 polymer ?
#
loop_
_entity_poly.entity_id
_entity_poly.type
_entity_poly.pdbx_seq_one_letter_code
_entity_poly.pdbx_strand_id
1 'polypeptide(L)'
;MKILRLITLLFLLLYFFSGCKSIDMPTIEQSQKLIDFYKPQINLADRNIDDKTRNLPSGNDLILRLSINPINTILKALANRREDDIKLIFYQSKNVVKEEKSILGINYTNFINIDTGTFSVNLKALNFSKFDKNIVEGRIEIEGKGAISASGKYIGVHASISPEVQIYLNEPVSFNLEATDSGFIVLKPRPAKLTLKTKFFFKLLEWKIPWGYDSQLEFTDIMKPMAVPIALNTEIQFPKPSKKAGSNEIEQIPYEVQLKNSRLNTIDSKLEYRSDAVFKRR
;
A
#
# COMPACT_ATOMS: atom_id res chain seq x y z
N MET A 1 -9.74 57.58 61.91
CA MET A 1 -9.38 56.96 60.61
C MET A 1 -9.95 55.56 60.34
N LYS A 2 -10.37 54.75 61.33
CA LYS A 2 -10.89 53.39 61.08
C LYS A 2 -12.31 53.35 60.47
N ILE A 3 -13.19 54.28 60.85
CA ILE A 3 -14.59 54.33 60.36
C ILE A 3 -14.67 54.70 58.88
N LEU A 4 -13.85 55.67 58.43
CA LEU A 4 -13.84 56.10 57.03
C LEU A 4 -13.36 55.00 56.06
N ARG A 5 -12.41 54.16 56.51
CA ARG A 5 -11.94 52.98 55.76
C ARG A 5 -12.99 51.88 55.68
N LEU A 6 -13.81 51.71 56.71
CA LEU A 6 -14.89 50.73 56.73
C LEU A 6 -16.02 51.14 55.77
N ILE A 7 -16.37 52.42 55.74
CA ILE A 7 -17.41 52.96 54.84
C ILE A 7 -16.96 52.86 53.38
N THR A 8 -15.70 53.17 53.08
CA THR A 8 -15.16 53.03 51.71
C THR A 8 -15.09 51.58 51.27
N LEU A 9 -14.71 50.64 52.15
CA LEU A 9 -14.74 49.21 51.85
C LEU A 9 -16.17 48.69 51.58
N LEU A 10 -17.15 49.17 52.36
CA LEU A 10 -18.57 48.81 52.20
C LEU A 10 -19.12 49.31 50.86
N PHE A 11 -18.82 50.56 50.48
CA PHE A 11 -19.21 51.12 49.18
C PHE A 11 -18.51 50.41 48.02
N LEU A 12 -17.24 50.02 48.17
CA LEU A 12 -16.52 49.25 47.16
C LEU A 12 -17.17 47.86 46.96
N LEU A 13 -17.51 47.17 48.04
CA LEU A 13 -18.20 45.88 48.02
C LEU A 13 -19.58 45.98 47.38
N LEU A 14 -20.37 47.01 47.72
CA LEU A 14 -21.67 47.28 47.09
C LEU A 14 -21.53 47.57 45.58
N TYR A 15 -20.43 48.20 45.15
CA TYR A 15 -20.12 48.42 43.73
C TYR A 15 -19.72 47.12 42.99
N PHE A 16 -19.05 46.19 43.68
CA PHE A 16 -18.74 44.87 43.12
C PHE A 16 -19.98 43.97 43.02
N PHE A 17 -20.95 44.10 43.94
CA PHE A 17 -22.22 43.36 43.85
C PHE A 17 -23.19 43.92 42.80
N SER A 18 -23.18 45.23 42.53
CA SER A 18 -24.01 45.83 41.46
C SER A 18 -23.44 45.64 40.04
N GLY A 19 -22.19 45.17 39.92
CA GLY A 19 -21.56 44.80 38.65
C GLY A 19 -21.88 43.38 38.16
N CYS A 20 -22.45 42.51 39.01
CA CYS A 20 -23.01 41.23 38.58
C CYS A 20 -24.37 41.48 37.94
N LYS A 21 -24.39 41.86 36.66
CA LYS A 21 -25.60 41.78 35.84
C LYS A 21 -26.18 40.38 36.03
N SER A 22 -27.41 40.32 36.53
CA SER A 22 -28.20 39.09 36.55
C SER A 22 -28.12 38.48 35.15
N ILE A 23 -27.72 37.22 35.08
CA ILE A 23 -28.00 36.42 33.90
C ILE A 23 -29.53 36.38 33.84
N ASP A 24 -30.13 37.21 32.99
CA ASP A 24 -31.56 37.16 32.72
C ASP A 24 -31.82 35.81 32.06
N MET A 25 -32.20 34.85 32.90
CA MET A 25 -32.73 33.60 32.40
C MET A 25 -34.05 33.94 31.70
N PRO A 26 -34.24 33.48 30.46
CA PRO A 26 -35.49 33.73 29.75
C PRO A 26 -36.65 33.24 30.61
N THR A 27 -37.70 34.05 30.65
CA THR A 27 -38.96 33.64 31.30
C THR A 27 -39.52 32.41 30.60
N ILE A 28 -40.32 31.60 31.30
CA ILE A 28 -40.94 30.39 30.74
C ILE A 28 -41.66 30.69 29.42
N GLU A 29 -42.35 31.83 29.32
CA GLU A 29 -43.02 32.26 28.09
C GLU A 29 -42.05 32.63 26.96
N GLN A 30 -40.93 33.29 27.26
CA GLN A 30 -39.91 33.61 26.25
C GLN A 30 -39.21 32.34 25.74
N SER A 31 -38.89 31.41 26.64
CA SER A 31 -38.38 30.09 26.28
C SER A 31 -39.38 29.31 25.43
N GLN A 32 -40.66 29.32 25.80
CA GLN A 32 -41.71 28.62 25.05
C GLN A 32 -41.89 29.21 23.65
N LYS A 33 -41.88 30.54 23.51
CA LYS A 33 -41.92 31.21 22.20
C LYS A 33 -40.74 30.85 21.30
N LEU A 34 -39.53 30.78 21.87
CA LEU A 34 -38.34 30.36 21.13
C LEU A 34 -38.43 28.89 20.73
N ILE A 35 -38.88 28.01 21.63
CA ILE A 35 -39.12 26.59 21.33
C ILE A 35 -40.13 26.47 20.20
N ASP A 36 -41.27 27.14 20.27
CA ASP A 36 -42.33 27.09 19.27
C ASP A 36 -41.88 27.68 17.92
N PHE A 37 -40.97 28.66 17.94
CA PHE A 37 -40.35 29.22 16.73
C PHE A 37 -39.38 28.24 16.05
N TYR A 38 -38.54 27.55 16.82
CA TYR A 38 -37.53 26.61 16.27
C TYR A 38 -38.07 25.21 16.02
N LYS A 39 -39.14 24.79 16.70
CA LYS A 39 -39.73 23.44 16.59
C LYS A 39 -40.15 23.08 15.16
N PRO A 40 -40.76 23.96 14.34
CA PRO A 40 -40.99 23.70 12.93
C PRO A 40 -39.71 23.45 12.13
N GLN A 41 -38.62 24.17 12.43
CA GLN A 41 -37.33 24.02 11.75
C GLN A 41 -36.66 22.70 12.12
N ILE A 42 -36.73 22.31 13.40
CA ILE A 42 -36.28 20.98 13.88
C ILE A 42 -37.08 19.88 13.21
N ASN A 43 -38.41 19.98 13.18
CA ASN A 43 -39.27 18.99 12.52
C ASN A 43 -38.99 18.88 11.01
N LEU A 44 -38.67 19.99 10.33
CA LEU A 44 -38.26 19.99 8.93
C LEU A 44 -36.88 19.33 8.74
N ALA A 45 -35.93 19.61 9.65
CA ALA A 45 -34.62 18.97 9.63
C ALA A 45 -34.73 17.46 9.86
N ASP A 46 -35.53 17.04 10.84
CA ASP A 46 -35.80 15.63 11.16
C ASP A 46 -36.45 14.92 9.98
N ARG A 47 -37.46 15.53 9.34
CA ARG A 47 -38.06 14.98 8.10
C ARG A 47 -37.05 14.86 6.97
N ASN A 48 -36.21 15.87 6.76
CA ASN A 48 -35.16 15.84 5.74
C ASN A 48 -34.11 14.76 6.04
N ILE A 49 -33.78 14.54 7.31
CA ILE A 49 -32.88 13.47 7.74
C ILE A 49 -33.56 12.12 7.50
N ASP A 50 -34.79 11.93 7.93
CA ASP A 50 -35.55 10.69 7.76
C ASP A 50 -35.73 10.34 6.28
N ASP A 51 -36.11 11.31 5.44
CA ASP A 51 -36.28 11.12 4.00
C ASP A 51 -34.94 10.79 3.34
N LYS A 52 -33.84 11.44 3.74
CA LYS A 52 -32.50 11.07 3.24
C LYS A 52 -32.08 9.69 3.71
N THR A 53 -32.29 9.35 4.98
CA THR A 53 -31.93 8.05 5.56
C THR A 53 -32.72 6.91 4.93
N ARG A 54 -34.00 7.09 4.62
CA ARG A 54 -34.82 6.09 3.90
C ARG A 54 -34.36 5.88 2.46
N ASN A 55 -33.81 6.92 1.84
CA ASN A 55 -33.30 6.87 0.47
C ASN A 55 -31.81 6.50 0.39
N LEU A 56 -31.12 6.32 1.52
CA LEU A 56 -29.77 5.76 1.52
C LEU A 56 -29.87 4.30 1.09
N PRO A 57 -29.05 3.86 0.13
CA PRO A 57 -29.01 2.46 -0.26
C PRO A 57 -28.71 1.60 0.98
N SER A 58 -29.61 0.68 1.31
CA SER A 58 -29.39 -0.28 2.39
C SER A 58 -28.17 -1.15 2.06
N GLY A 59 -27.12 -1.09 2.88
CA GLY A 59 -25.89 -1.85 2.64
C GLY A 59 -24.66 -1.17 3.25
N ASN A 60 -23.49 -1.53 2.73
CA ASN A 60 -22.20 -1.04 3.20
C ASN A 60 -22.09 0.49 3.13
N ASP A 61 -21.57 1.12 4.19
CA ASP A 61 -21.40 2.58 4.30
C ASP A 61 -20.36 3.15 3.32
N LEU A 62 -19.41 2.32 2.90
CA LEU A 62 -18.35 2.67 1.96
C LEU A 62 -18.40 1.73 0.76
N ILE A 63 -18.41 2.33 -0.45
CA ILE A 63 -18.21 1.63 -1.70
C ILE A 63 -17.15 2.39 -2.51
N LEU A 64 -15.99 1.77 -2.70
CA LEU A 64 -14.92 2.29 -3.54
C LEU A 64 -14.78 1.43 -4.79
N ARG A 65 -14.67 2.06 -5.95
CA ARG A 65 -14.42 1.37 -7.23
C ARG A 65 -13.09 1.83 -7.82
N LEU A 66 -12.14 0.91 -7.90
CA LEU A 66 -10.81 1.14 -8.45
C LEU A 66 -10.69 0.49 -9.82
N SER A 67 -10.30 1.27 -10.81
CA SER A 67 -9.86 0.72 -12.10
C SER A 67 -8.41 0.22 -11.99
N ILE A 68 -7.98 -0.57 -12.98
CA ILE A 68 -6.62 -1.11 -13.04
C ILE A 68 -5.57 0.02 -13.19
N ASN A 69 -5.90 1.09 -13.92
CA ASN A 69 -4.93 2.12 -14.30
C ASN A 69 -4.27 2.84 -13.11
N PRO A 70 -5.02 3.34 -12.10
CA PRO A 70 -4.41 3.94 -10.90
C PRO A 70 -3.46 2.99 -10.17
N ILE A 71 -3.81 1.70 -10.06
CA ILE A 71 -2.98 0.70 -9.38
C ILE A 71 -1.68 0.49 -10.16
N ASN A 72 -1.76 0.37 -11.49
CA ASN A 72 -0.57 0.29 -12.34
C ASN A 72 0.32 1.53 -12.25
N THR A 73 -0.24 2.73 -12.09
CA THR A 73 0.56 3.95 -11.89
C THR A 73 1.35 3.89 -10.59
N ILE A 74 0.74 3.44 -9.50
CA ILE A 74 1.42 3.26 -8.21
C ILE A 74 2.53 2.21 -8.34
N LEU A 75 2.24 1.06 -8.95
CA LEU A 75 3.21 -0.01 -9.13
C LEU A 75 4.38 0.39 -10.04
N LYS A 76 4.14 1.17 -11.10
CA LYS A 76 5.20 1.74 -11.94
C LYS A 76 6.11 2.68 -11.17
N ALA A 77 5.56 3.48 -10.26
CA ALA A 77 6.36 4.35 -9.40
C ALA A 77 7.21 3.56 -8.40
N LEU A 78 6.71 2.42 -7.91
CA LEU A 78 7.44 1.52 -7.03
C LEU A 78 8.54 0.75 -7.76
N ALA A 79 8.24 0.15 -8.91
CA ALA A 79 9.21 -0.61 -9.71
C ALA A 79 10.39 0.25 -10.22
N ASN A 80 10.18 1.55 -10.45
CA ASN A 80 11.26 2.44 -10.91
C ASN A 80 12.18 2.96 -9.80
N ARG A 81 11.99 2.56 -8.53
CA ARG A 81 12.93 2.91 -7.45
C ARG A 81 14.19 2.06 -7.64
N ARG A 82 15.35 2.71 -7.80
CA ARG A 82 16.65 2.07 -8.05
C ARG A 82 17.25 1.46 -6.78
N GLU A 83 16.53 0.57 -6.13
CA GLU A 83 17.07 -0.26 -5.05
C GLU A 83 17.35 -1.66 -5.60
N ASP A 84 18.39 -2.31 -5.07
CA ASP A 84 18.74 -3.68 -5.42
C ASP A 84 17.68 -4.64 -4.83
N ASP A 85 16.52 -4.73 -5.50
CA ASP A 85 15.31 -5.37 -4.97
C ASP A 85 15.48 -6.88 -4.72
N ILE A 86 16.28 -7.54 -5.57
CA ILE A 86 16.48 -8.99 -5.54
C ILE A 86 17.97 -9.29 -5.64
N LYS A 87 18.51 -9.98 -4.62
CA LYS A 87 19.87 -10.51 -4.65
C LYS A 87 19.86 -11.98 -5.06
N LEU A 88 20.44 -12.27 -6.21
CA LEU A 88 20.67 -13.64 -6.68
C LEU A 88 22.10 -14.07 -6.36
N ILE A 89 22.25 -15.29 -5.85
CA ILE A 89 23.54 -15.90 -5.54
C ILE A 89 23.66 -17.17 -6.37
N PHE A 90 24.69 -17.22 -7.22
CA PHE A 90 25.07 -18.42 -7.95
C PHE A 90 26.09 -19.19 -7.12
N TYR A 91 25.70 -20.38 -6.71
CA TYR A 91 26.59 -21.34 -6.06
C TYR A 91 27.40 -22.11 -7.10
N GLN A 92 28.47 -22.72 -6.64
CA GLN A 92 29.33 -23.54 -7.47
C GLN A 92 28.51 -24.60 -8.22
N SER A 93 28.68 -24.62 -9.53
CA SER A 93 28.01 -25.58 -10.41
C SER A 93 28.93 -26.76 -10.74
N LYS A 94 28.34 -27.93 -10.99
CA LYS A 94 29.03 -29.01 -11.70
C LYS A 94 29.15 -28.62 -13.18
N ASN A 95 30.21 -29.08 -13.85
CA ASN A 95 30.53 -28.86 -15.27
C ASN A 95 29.34 -28.41 -16.11
N VAL A 96 29.18 -27.09 -16.22
CA VAL A 96 28.10 -26.46 -17.00
C VAL A 96 28.22 -26.87 -18.46
N VAL A 97 29.46 -27.03 -18.90
CA VAL A 97 29.83 -27.63 -20.18
C VAL A 97 30.84 -28.72 -19.91
N LYS A 98 30.65 -29.89 -20.52
CA LYS A 98 31.63 -30.97 -20.55
C LYS A 98 31.75 -31.45 -21.99
N GLU A 99 32.96 -31.39 -22.54
CA GLU A 99 33.28 -31.94 -23.86
C GLU A 99 34.46 -32.89 -23.72
N GLU A 100 34.31 -34.10 -24.24
CA GLU A 100 35.39 -35.09 -24.31
C GLU A 100 35.94 -35.08 -25.73
N LYS A 101 37.24 -34.80 -25.87
CA LYS A 101 37.96 -34.79 -27.16
C LYS A 101 39.20 -35.66 -27.08
N SER A 102 39.53 -36.32 -28.19
CA SER A 102 40.81 -37.02 -28.35
C SER A 102 41.58 -36.37 -29.49
N ILE A 103 42.80 -35.89 -29.21
CA ILE A 103 43.69 -35.31 -30.22
C ILE A 103 45.01 -36.07 -30.12
N LEU A 104 45.44 -36.69 -31.24
CA LEU A 104 46.68 -37.46 -31.32
C LEU A 104 46.79 -38.60 -30.27
N GLY A 105 45.66 -39.24 -29.94
CA GLY A 105 45.61 -40.34 -28.96
C GLY A 105 45.62 -39.89 -27.49
N ILE A 106 45.68 -38.59 -27.22
CA ILE A 106 45.56 -38.04 -25.86
C ILE A 106 44.11 -37.59 -25.66
N ASN A 107 43.46 -38.14 -24.64
CA ASN A 107 42.10 -37.78 -24.26
C ASN A 107 42.12 -36.55 -23.35
N TYR A 108 41.34 -35.54 -23.70
CA TYR A 108 41.14 -34.32 -22.93
C TYR A 108 39.66 -34.14 -22.61
N THR A 109 39.37 -33.73 -21.37
CA THR A 109 38.05 -33.26 -20.98
C THR A 109 38.11 -31.75 -20.84
N ASN A 110 37.41 -31.07 -21.74
CA ASN A 110 37.19 -29.64 -21.64
C ASN A 110 35.96 -29.40 -20.76
N PHE A 111 36.04 -28.44 -19.85
CA PHE A 111 34.89 -28.09 -19.03
C PHE A 111 34.90 -26.62 -18.60
N ILE A 112 33.73 -26.12 -18.23
CA ILE A 112 33.54 -24.82 -17.60
C ILE A 112 32.63 -25.00 -16.38
N ASN A 113 33.05 -24.44 -15.26
CA ASN A 113 32.34 -24.39 -13.99
C ASN A 113 32.08 -22.92 -13.63
N ILE A 114 30.88 -22.63 -13.14
CA ILE A 114 30.63 -21.40 -12.38
C ILE A 114 31.12 -21.66 -10.97
N ASP A 115 32.05 -20.84 -10.48
CA ASP A 115 32.62 -20.97 -9.14
C ASP A 115 31.71 -20.26 -8.14
N THR A 116 31.44 -18.97 -8.36
CA THR A 116 30.54 -18.14 -7.54
C THR A 116 30.02 -16.94 -8.34
N GLY A 117 28.95 -16.30 -7.88
CA GLY A 117 28.60 -14.95 -8.33
C GLY A 117 27.42 -14.38 -7.55
N THR A 118 27.39 -13.06 -7.42
CA THR A 118 26.28 -12.34 -6.77
C THR A 118 25.80 -11.21 -7.66
N PHE A 119 24.50 -11.12 -7.84
CA PHE A 119 23.86 -10.18 -8.76
C PHE A 119 22.71 -9.49 -8.06
N SER A 120 22.63 -8.18 -8.25
CA SER A 120 21.43 -7.42 -7.93
C SER A 120 20.56 -7.35 -9.17
N VAL A 121 19.27 -7.62 -9.00
CA VAL A 121 18.29 -7.65 -10.08
C VAL A 121 17.14 -6.75 -9.68
N ASN A 122 16.69 -5.92 -10.61
CA ASN A 122 15.71 -4.88 -10.32
C ASN A 122 14.37 -5.26 -10.93
N LEU A 123 13.30 -4.96 -10.18
CA LEU A 123 11.96 -5.06 -10.72
C LEU A 123 11.75 -3.95 -11.76
N LYS A 124 11.68 -4.27 -13.05
CA LYS A 124 11.47 -3.28 -14.11
C LYS A 124 10.02 -2.86 -14.22
N ALA A 125 9.12 -3.83 -14.11
CA ALA A 125 7.70 -3.56 -14.21
C ALA A 125 6.87 -4.63 -13.49
N LEU A 126 5.78 -4.17 -12.90
CA LEU A 126 4.66 -5.02 -12.50
C LEU A 126 3.39 -4.34 -13.01
N ASN A 127 2.76 -4.93 -14.03
CA ASN A 127 1.57 -4.39 -14.65
C ASN A 127 0.42 -5.38 -14.54
N PHE A 128 -0.70 -4.95 -13.98
CA PHE A 128 -1.95 -5.68 -13.97
C PHE A 128 -2.72 -5.46 -15.27
N SER A 129 -3.29 -6.53 -15.79
CA SER A 129 -4.05 -6.55 -17.05
C SER A 129 -5.55 -6.74 -16.81
N LYS A 130 -5.92 -7.55 -15.82
CA LYS A 130 -7.31 -7.97 -15.61
C LYS A 130 -7.61 -8.21 -14.13
N PHE A 131 -8.82 -7.84 -13.72
CA PHE A 131 -9.45 -8.34 -12.49
C PHE A 131 -10.52 -9.37 -12.85
N ASP A 132 -10.52 -10.51 -12.16
CA ASP A 132 -11.52 -11.55 -12.32
C ASP A 132 -11.69 -12.33 -11.02
N LYS A 133 -12.91 -12.42 -10.47
CA LYS A 133 -13.24 -13.21 -9.25
C LYS A 133 -12.21 -13.06 -8.11
N ASN A 134 -11.89 -11.83 -7.72
CA ASN A 134 -10.90 -11.51 -6.68
C ASN A 134 -9.47 -12.00 -7.02
N ILE A 135 -9.18 -12.21 -8.29
CA ILE A 135 -7.84 -12.46 -8.80
C ILE A 135 -7.45 -11.27 -9.64
N VAL A 136 -6.21 -10.82 -9.50
CA VAL A 136 -5.58 -9.89 -10.45
C VAL A 136 -4.52 -10.63 -11.24
N GLU A 137 -4.64 -10.54 -12.55
CA GLU A 137 -3.66 -11.05 -13.50
C GLU A 137 -2.75 -9.90 -13.95
N GLY A 138 -1.49 -10.23 -14.21
CA GLY A 138 -0.52 -9.25 -14.67
C GLY A 138 0.71 -9.89 -15.29
N ARG A 139 1.71 -9.05 -15.52
CA ARG A 139 3.06 -9.46 -15.93
C ARG A 139 4.08 -8.82 -15.00
N ILE A 140 5.07 -9.61 -14.64
CA ILE A 140 6.25 -9.17 -13.92
C ILE A 140 7.42 -9.16 -14.88
N GLU A 141 8.18 -8.07 -14.87
CA GLU A 141 9.41 -7.92 -15.62
C GLU A 141 10.56 -7.60 -14.67
N ILE A 142 11.59 -8.42 -14.72
CA ILE A 142 12.78 -8.33 -13.90
C ILE A 142 13.99 -8.37 -14.83
N GLU A 143 14.92 -7.44 -14.65
CA GLU A 143 16.16 -7.39 -15.43
C GLU A 143 17.33 -7.00 -14.53
N GLY A 144 18.49 -7.64 -14.75
CA GLY A 144 19.70 -7.34 -14.02
C GLY A 144 20.95 -7.67 -14.82
N LYS A 145 22.06 -7.08 -14.40
CA LYS A 145 23.40 -7.33 -14.95
C LYS A 145 24.39 -7.50 -13.81
N GLY A 146 25.40 -8.33 -14.01
CA GLY A 146 26.54 -8.39 -13.10
C GLY A 146 27.64 -9.29 -13.65
N ALA A 147 28.51 -9.82 -12.79
CA ALA A 147 29.56 -10.75 -13.19
C ALA A 147 29.57 -12.02 -12.32
N ILE A 148 29.76 -13.19 -12.94
CA ILE A 148 30.11 -14.44 -12.24
C ILE A 148 31.63 -14.63 -12.30
N SER A 149 32.18 -15.40 -11.38
CA SER A 149 33.47 -16.06 -11.56
C SER A 149 33.25 -17.46 -12.14
N ALA A 150 33.98 -17.78 -13.21
CA ALA A 150 33.95 -19.08 -13.84
C ALA A 150 35.37 -19.60 -14.07
N SER A 151 35.58 -20.89 -13.81
CA SER A 151 36.82 -21.59 -14.08
C SER A 151 36.59 -22.68 -15.11
N GLY A 152 37.62 -23.03 -15.86
CA GLY A 152 37.52 -24.05 -16.88
C GLY A 152 38.85 -24.63 -17.27
N LYS A 153 38.77 -25.70 -18.06
CA LYS A 153 39.92 -26.36 -18.66
C LYS A 153 39.65 -26.54 -20.15
N TYR A 154 40.61 -26.16 -20.98
CA TYR A 154 40.55 -26.36 -22.43
C TYR A 154 41.91 -26.87 -22.93
N ILE A 155 41.92 -28.07 -23.55
CA ILE A 155 43.13 -28.73 -24.08
C ILE A 155 44.27 -28.76 -23.03
N GLY A 156 43.94 -29.17 -21.80
CA GLY A 156 44.90 -29.25 -20.71
C GLY A 156 45.22 -27.93 -19.99
N VAL A 157 44.90 -26.77 -20.57
CA VAL A 157 45.17 -25.45 -19.98
C VAL A 157 44.01 -25.04 -19.07
N HIS A 158 44.33 -24.69 -17.83
CA HIS A 158 43.36 -24.12 -16.88
C HIS A 158 43.21 -22.62 -17.12
N ALA A 159 41.98 -22.12 -17.06
CA ALA A 159 41.67 -20.71 -17.19
C ALA A 159 40.57 -20.31 -16.22
N SER A 160 40.64 -19.08 -15.73
CA SER A 160 39.58 -18.42 -14.96
C SER A 160 39.15 -17.15 -15.66
N ILE A 161 37.85 -16.88 -15.68
CA ILE A 161 37.25 -15.72 -16.32
C ILE A 161 36.13 -15.17 -15.46
N SER A 162 35.89 -13.86 -15.55
CA SER A 162 34.77 -13.18 -14.90
C SER A 162 33.80 -12.61 -15.93
N PRO A 163 32.96 -13.43 -16.59
CA PRO A 163 32.09 -12.97 -17.67
C PRO A 163 30.94 -12.10 -17.14
N GLU A 164 30.52 -11.14 -17.97
CA GLU A 164 29.28 -10.39 -17.73
C GLU A 164 28.07 -11.32 -17.93
N VAL A 165 27.12 -11.20 -17.00
CA VAL A 165 25.87 -11.96 -16.98
C VAL A 165 24.72 -10.99 -17.11
N GLN A 166 23.80 -11.33 -18.00
CA GLN A 166 22.54 -10.62 -18.17
C GLN A 166 21.40 -11.56 -17.78
N ILE A 167 20.51 -11.04 -16.94
CA ILE A 167 19.38 -11.78 -16.38
C ILE A 167 18.11 -11.10 -16.84
N TYR A 168 17.16 -11.89 -17.32
CA TYR A 168 15.88 -11.40 -17.79
C TYR A 168 14.75 -12.36 -17.45
N LEU A 169 13.65 -11.83 -16.93
CA LEU A 169 12.40 -12.55 -16.70
C LEU A 169 11.25 -11.63 -17.09
N ASN A 170 10.32 -12.14 -17.89
CA ASN A 170 9.13 -11.39 -18.29
C ASN A 170 7.96 -12.34 -18.52
N GLU A 171 7.27 -12.66 -17.44
CA GLU A 171 6.31 -13.76 -17.37
C GLU A 171 4.97 -13.29 -16.79
N PRO A 172 3.85 -13.94 -17.17
CA PRO A 172 2.55 -13.67 -16.57
C PRO A 172 2.52 -14.16 -15.12
N VAL A 173 1.85 -13.40 -14.26
CA VAL A 173 1.68 -13.69 -12.84
C VAL A 173 0.25 -13.38 -12.39
N SER A 174 -0.15 -13.96 -11.27
CA SER A 174 -1.48 -13.73 -10.69
C SER A 174 -1.42 -13.59 -9.18
N PHE A 175 -2.32 -12.79 -8.64
CA PHE A 175 -2.47 -12.59 -7.21
C PHE A 175 -3.93 -12.79 -6.80
N ASN A 176 -4.15 -13.44 -5.67
CA ASN A 176 -5.44 -13.39 -4.97
C ASN A 176 -5.54 -12.06 -4.23
N LEU A 177 -6.72 -11.46 -4.29
CA LEU A 177 -7.06 -10.21 -3.62
C LEU A 177 -7.88 -10.49 -2.39
N GLU A 178 -7.46 -9.94 -1.26
CA GLU A 178 -8.21 -10.03 -0.01
C GLU A 178 -8.44 -8.63 0.58
N ALA A 179 -9.68 -8.36 0.98
CA ALA A 179 -10.00 -7.18 1.77
C ALA A 179 -9.55 -7.39 3.21
N THR A 180 -9.12 -6.30 3.83
CA THR A 180 -8.90 -6.23 5.28
C THR A 180 -9.80 -5.15 5.88
N ASP A 181 -10.24 -5.38 7.12
CA ASP A 181 -10.98 -4.39 7.93
C ASP A 181 -10.09 -3.19 8.32
N SER A 182 -8.79 -3.24 8.04
CA SER A 182 -7.85 -2.14 8.24
C SER A 182 -7.78 -1.16 7.06
N GLY A 183 -8.61 -1.32 6.01
CA GLY A 183 -8.58 -0.44 4.84
C GLY A 183 -7.43 -0.74 3.87
N PHE A 184 -6.92 -1.96 3.87
CA PHE A 184 -5.92 -2.44 2.91
C PHE A 184 -6.50 -3.54 2.02
N ILE A 185 -5.99 -3.61 0.80
CA ILE A 185 -6.14 -4.75 -0.10
C ILE A 185 -4.84 -5.54 -0.07
N VAL A 186 -4.90 -6.81 0.30
CA VAL A 186 -3.74 -7.69 0.29
C VAL A 186 -3.66 -8.43 -1.03
N LEU A 187 -2.55 -8.25 -1.73
CA LEU A 187 -2.13 -8.99 -2.92
C LEU A 187 -1.35 -10.21 -2.48
N LYS A 188 -1.94 -11.41 -2.58
CA LYS A 188 -1.26 -12.68 -2.29
C LYS A 188 -0.82 -13.36 -3.60
N PRO A 189 0.48 -13.56 -3.83
CA PRO A 189 0.94 -14.21 -5.06
C PRO A 189 0.42 -15.65 -5.15
N ARG A 190 -0.02 -16.06 -6.35
CA ARG A 190 -0.39 -17.44 -6.63
C ARG A 190 0.84 -18.23 -7.09
N PRO A 191 0.98 -19.51 -6.70
CA PRO A 191 2.07 -20.36 -7.19
C PRO A 191 2.10 -20.39 -8.72
N ALA A 192 3.25 -20.09 -9.29
CA ALA A 192 3.51 -20.10 -10.73
C ALA A 192 5.00 -20.31 -10.97
N LYS A 193 5.35 -21.14 -11.95
CA LYS A 193 6.74 -21.35 -12.38
C LYS A 193 7.12 -20.27 -13.38
N LEU A 194 8.17 -19.53 -13.06
CA LEU A 194 8.70 -18.46 -13.89
C LEU A 194 10.07 -18.86 -14.43
N THR A 195 10.33 -18.54 -15.68
CA THR A 195 11.60 -18.84 -16.33
C THR A 195 12.52 -17.63 -16.25
N LEU A 196 13.58 -17.75 -15.47
CA LEU A 196 14.66 -16.77 -15.42
C LEU A 196 15.69 -17.10 -16.50
N LYS A 197 15.75 -16.28 -17.54
CA LYS A 197 16.72 -16.44 -18.63
C LYS A 197 18.03 -15.78 -18.24
N THR A 198 19.10 -16.56 -18.24
CA THR A 198 20.45 -16.08 -17.94
C THR A 198 21.31 -16.20 -19.17
N LYS A 199 21.94 -15.10 -19.60
CA LYS A 199 22.88 -15.08 -20.73
C LYS A 199 24.26 -14.70 -20.25
N PHE A 200 25.26 -15.44 -20.74
CA PHE A 200 26.68 -15.26 -20.42
C PHE A 200 27.46 -15.01 -21.70
N PHE A 201 28.49 -14.18 -21.60
CA PHE A 201 29.45 -13.99 -22.68
C PHE A 201 30.85 -14.36 -22.19
N PHE A 202 31.33 -15.55 -22.56
CA PHE A 202 32.68 -15.99 -22.23
C PHE A 202 33.66 -15.57 -23.32
N LYS A 203 34.78 -14.93 -22.96
CA LYS A 203 35.91 -14.66 -23.85
C LYS A 203 37.12 -15.49 -23.44
N LEU A 204 37.35 -16.63 -24.10
CA LEU A 204 38.52 -17.48 -23.85
C LEU A 204 39.40 -17.50 -25.09
N LEU A 205 40.67 -17.05 -24.97
CA LEU A 205 41.64 -17.04 -26.09
C LEU A 205 41.09 -16.37 -27.37
N GLU A 206 40.51 -15.17 -27.23
CA GLU A 206 39.81 -14.41 -28.30
C GLU A 206 38.53 -15.06 -28.86
N TRP A 207 38.15 -16.25 -28.41
CA TRP A 207 36.89 -16.88 -28.77
C TRP A 207 35.76 -16.41 -27.85
N LYS A 208 34.71 -15.83 -28.45
CA LYS A 208 33.49 -15.41 -27.73
C LYS A 208 32.44 -16.51 -27.84
N ILE A 209 32.16 -17.18 -26.74
CA ILE A 209 31.13 -18.23 -26.67
C ILE A 209 29.89 -17.64 -25.99
N PRO A 210 28.80 -17.35 -26.72
CA PRO A 210 27.53 -16.98 -26.10
C PRO A 210 26.91 -18.23 -25.46
N TRP A 211 26.52 -18.13 -24.20
CA TRP A 211 25.87 -19.22 -23.49
C TRP A 211 24.58 -18.73 -22.82
N GLY A 212 23.61 -19.63 -22.70
CA GLY A 212 22.34 -19.34 -22.06
C GLY A 212 21.96 -20.47 -21.10
N TYR A 213 21.40 -20.12 -19.95
CA TYR A 213 20.82 -21.07 -19.01
C TYR A 213 19.50 -20.52 -18.49
N ASP A 214 18.48 -21.36 -18.53
CA ASP A 214 17.14 -21.03 -18.05
C ASP A 214 16.93 -21.69 -16.68
N SER A 215 16.71 -20.88 -15.65
CA SER A 215 16.39 -21.36 -14.31
C SER A 215 14.90 -21.26 -14.06
N GLN A 216 14.32 -22.28 -13.43
CA GLN A 216 12.93 -22.24 -12.98
C GLN A 216 12.86 -21.67 -11.57
N LEU A 217 12.02 -20.66 -11.37
CA LEU A 217 11.77 -20.02 -10.09
C LEU A 217 10.29 -20.19 -9.73
N GLU A 218 9.99 -20.37 -8.45
CA GLU A 218 8.62 -20.29 -7.97
C GLU A 218 8.28 -18.83 -7.65
N PHE A 219 7.16 -18.33 -8.20
CA PHE A 219 6.78 -16.93 -8.04
C PHE A 219 6.60 -16.52 -6.57
N THR A 220 6.11 -17.44 -5.74
CA THR A 220 5.92 -17.24 -4.30
C THR A 220 7.23 -17.11 -3.52
N ASP A 221 8.36 -17.52 -4.10
CA ASP A 221 9.68 -17.34 -3.49
C ASP A 221 10.27 -15.96 -3.83
N ILE A 222 9.84 -15.39 -4.96
CA ILE A 222 10.28 -14.06 -5.43
C ILE A 222 9.46 -12.96 -4.77
N MET A 223 8.14 -13.12 -4.74
CA MET A 223 7.21 -12.10 -4.24
C MET A 223 6.52 -12.59 -2.97
N LYS A 224 6.51 -11.73 -1.95
CA LYS A 224 5.73 -11.93 -0.73
C LYS A 224 4.36 -11.25 -0.82
N PRO A 225 3.37 -11.67 -0.01
CA PRO A 225 2.11 -10.93 0.10
C PRO A 225 2.34 -9.44 0.40
N MET A 226 1.63 -8.58 -0.33
CA MET A 226 1.79 -7.12 -0.23
C MET A 226 0.46 -6.45 0.11
N ALA A 227 0.44 -5.59 1.11
CA ALA A 227 -0.72 -4.78 1.46
C ALA A 227 -0.68 -3.44 0.72
N VAL A 228 -1.74 -3.13 -0.02
CA VAL A 228 -1.92 -1.85 -0.72
C VAL A 228 -2.96 -1.03 0.05
N PRO A 229 -2.61 0.17 0.54
CA PRO A 229 -3.56 1.01 1.24
C PRO A 229 -4.64 1.49 0.28
N ILE A 230 -5.88 1.38 0.71
CA ILE A 230 -6.98 2.10 0.11
C ILE A 230 -6.93 3.49 0.73
N ALA A 231 -6.59 4.51 -0.03
CA ALA A 231 -6.30 5.87 0.46
C ALA A 231 -7.54 6.55 1.12
N LEU A 232 -7.92 6.08 2.29
CA LEU A 232 -9.01 6.58 3.11
C LEU A 232 -8.40 7.23 4.33
N ASN A 233 -8.62 8.54 4.47
CA ASN A 233 -8.24 9.25 5.68
C ASN A 233 -9.19 8.77 6.80
N THR A 234 -8.65 8.12 7.82
CA THR A 234 -9.42 7.44 8.87
C THR A 234 -9.90 8.38 9.97
N GLU A 235 -9.97 9.69 9.72
CA GLU A 235 -10.44 10.68 10.69
C GLU A 235 -11.48 11.60 10.05
N ILE A 236 -12.66 11.67 10.69
CA ILE A 236 -13.75 12.58 10.31
C ILE A 236 -14.06 13.48 11.51
N GLN A 237 -14.28 14.77 11.24
CA GLN A 237 -14.67 15.74 12.25
C GLN A 237 -16.18 15.91 12.24
N PHE A 238 -16.82 15.65 13.38
CA PHE A 238 -18.24 15.91 13.56
C PHE A 238 -18.45 17.25 14.27
N PRO A 239 -19.37 18.09 13.77
CA PRO A 239 -19.70 19.35 14.41
C PRO A 239 -20.47 19.08 15.71
N LYS A 240 -20.07 19.74 16.78
CA LYS A 240 -20.79 19.78 18.05
C LYS A 240 -21.06 21.23 18.45
N PRO A 241 -22.28 21.57 18.89
CA PRO A 241 -22.56 22.88 19.48
C PRO A 241 -21.63 23.15 20.66
N SER A 242 -21.10 24.38 20.75
CA SER A 242 -20.22 24.74 21.88
C SER A 242 -20.94 24.57 23.22
N LYS A 243 -20.19 24.14 24.24
CA LYS A 243 -20.70 24.04 25.61
C LYS A 243 -20.90 25.42 26.27
N LYS A 244 -20.41 26.50 25.67
CA LYS A 244 -20.50 27.86 26.23
C LYS A 244 -21.83 28.52 25.83
N ALA A 245 -22.61 28.93 26.82
CA ALA A 245 -23.84 29.66 26.59
C ALA A 245 -23.55 30.98 25.83
N GLY A 246 -24.28 31.20 24.72
CA GLY A 246 -24.14 32.39 23.87
C GLY A 246 -23.01 32.37 22.84
N SER A 247 -22.24 31.27 22.74
CA SER A 247 -21.24 31.11 21.68
C SER A 247 -21.86 30.55 20.40
N ASN A 248 -21.54 31.16 19.25
CA ASN A 248 -21.88 30.66 17.92
C ASN A 248 -20.78 29.74 17.34
N GLU A 249 -19.76 29.42 18.12
CA GLU A 249 -18.66 28.55 17.68
C GLU A 249 -19.09 27.08 17.63
N ILE A 250 -18.75 26.40 16.54
CA ILE A 250 -18.94 24.96 16.38
C ILE A 250 -17.65 24.27 16.77
N GLU A 251 -17.69 23.46 17.83
CA GLU A 251 -16.57 22.61 18.24
C GLU A 251 -16.49 21.41 17.28
N GLN A 252 -15.32 21.16 16.70
CA GLN A 252 -15.08 19.98 15.86
C GLN A 252 -14.53 18.85 16.73
N ILE A 253 -15.23 17.72 16.79
CA ILE A 253 -14.76 16.53 17.51
C ILE A 253 -14.23 15.52 16.51
N PRO A 254 -12.95 15.08 16.63
CA PRO A 254 -12.41 14.04 15.79
C PRO A 254 -13.01 12.66 16.15
N TYR A 255 -13.39 11.91 15.13
CA TYR A 255 -13.76 10.51 15.21
C TYR A 255 -12.85 9.70 14.29
N GLU A 256 -12.34 8.59 14.82
CA GLU A 256 -11.66 7.58 14.03
C GLU A 256 -12.69 6.75 13.27
N VAL A 257 -12.47 6.57 11.97
CA VAL A 257 -13.27 5.74 11.08
C VAL A 257 -12.65 4.36 11.03
N GLN A 258 -13.33 3.38 11.63
CA GLN A 258 -12.93 1.98 11.56
C GLN A 258 -13.77 1.24 10.52
N LEU A 259 -13.11 0.55 9.62
CA LEU A 259 -13.76 -0.26 8.60
C LEU A 259 -14.05 -1.65 9.17
N LYS A 260 -15.23 -2.20 8.85
CA LYS A 260 -15.64 -3.55 9.24
C LYS A 260 -16.36 -4.27 8.12
N ASN A 261 -16.34 -5.61 8.19
CA ASN A 261 -17.00 -6.48 7.22
C ASN A 261 -16.55 -6.17 5.79
N SER A 262 -15.27 -5.85 5.61
CA SER A 262 -14.74 -5.42 4.33
C SER A 262 -14.76 -6.56 3.31
N ARG A 263 -15.19 -6.28 2.09
CA ARG A 263 -15.35 -7.27 1.02
C ARG A 263 -14.82 -6.72 -0.29
N LEU A 264 -14.31 -7.62 -1.12
CA LEU A 264 -13.93 -7.35 -2.50
C LEU A 264 -14.87 -8.05 -3.46
N ASN A 265 -15.30 -7.30 -4.45
CA ASN A 265 -15.98 -7.80 -5.63
C ASN A 265 -15.26 -7.30 -6.87
N THR A 266 -15.45 -8.01 -7.98
CA THR A 266 -15.04 -7.55 -9.31
C THR A 266 -16.28 -7.26 -10.13
N ILE A 267 -16.42 -6.02 -10.62
CA ILE A 267 -17.56 -5.58 -11.45
C ILE A 267 -16.99 -4.80 -12.64
N ASP A 268 -17.36 -5.19 -13.87
CA ASP A 268 -16.94 -4.51 -15.11
C ASP A 268 -15.43 -4.24 -15.21
N SER A 269 -14.60 -5.24 -14.88
CA SER A 269 -13.12 -5.12 -14.83
C SER A 269 -12.61 -4.05 -13.85
N LYS A 270 -13.41 -3.66 -12.85
CA LYS A 270 -13.03 -2.80 -11.74
C LYS A 270 -13.07 -3.60 -10.44
N LEU A 271 -12.18 -3.24 -9.53
CA LEU A 271 -12.18 -3.75 -8.18
C LEU A 271 -13.11 -2.89 -7.32
N GLU A 272 -14.16 -3.51 -6.79
CA GLU A 272 -15.08 -2.86 -5.85
C GLU A 272 -14.75 -3.30 -4.43
N TYR A 273 -14.34 -2.35 -3.59
CA TYR A 273 -14.15 -2.54 -2.16
C TYR A 273 -15.37 -1.98 -1.44
N ARG A 274 -15.99 -2.83 -0.62
CA ARG A 274 -17.14 -2.46 0.21
C ARG A 274 -16.81 -2.65 1.66
N SER A 275 -17.27 -1.74 2.52
CA SER A 275 -17.08 -1.88 3.96
C SER A 275 -18.11 -1.09 4.75
N ASP A 276 -18.38 -1.52 5.98
CA ASP A 276 -19.15 -0.76 6.96
C ASP A 276 -18.20 0.19 7.70
N ALA A 277 -18.66 1.39 8.04
CA ALA A 277 -17.89 2.42 8.71
C ALA A 277 -18.39 2.60 10.15
N VAL A 278 -17.52 2.32 11.11
CA VAL A 278 -17.79 2.49 12.53
C VAL A 278 -16.99 3.68 13.05
N PHE A 279 -17.69 4.71 13.49
CA PHE A 279 -17.09 5.90 14.07
C PHE A 279 -16.81 5.70 15.55
N LYS A 280 -15.54 5.77 15.95
CA LYS A 280 -15.14 5.77 17.36
C LYS A 280 -14.63 7.14 17.76
N ARG A 281 -15.16 7.64 18.87
CA ARG A 281 -14.68 8.89 19.46
C ARG A 281 -13.27 8.67 20.01
N ARG A 282 -12.35 9.56 19.63
CA ARG A 282 -10.98 9.58 20.11
C ARG A 282 -10.89 10.16 21.52
#